data_AF-A0A5N8UM84-F1
#
_entry.id   AF-A0A5N8UM84-F1
#
_cell.length_a   1.000
_cell.length_b   1.000
_cell.length_c   1.000
_cell.angle_alpha   90.00
_cell.angle_beta   90.00
_cell.angle_gamma   90.00
#
_symmetry.space_group_name_H-M   'P 1'
#
loop_
_entity.id
_entity.type
_entity.pdbx_description
1 polymer ?
#
loop_
_entity_poly.entity_id
_entity_poly.type
_entity_poly.pdbx_seq_one_letter_code
_entity_poly.pdbx_strand_id
1 'polypeptide(L)'
;MRAANYADNRTVVTLLDYISQIADQDPLIVTPYFSSVVTHEYYDKFGRYIENDYNVSQRPWWNDLLKQNLYIEDPQRDLSGRLALAMRQPLYRNNTLIGSAGMDIQMTEFT
;
A
#
# COMPACT_ATOMS: atom_id res chain seq x y z
N MET A 1 2.13 20.60 -2.56
CA MET A 1 2.67 20.63 -1.19
C MET A 1 2.42 19.26 -0.56
N ARG A 2 3.47 18.55 -0.13
CA ARG A 2 3.32 17.39 0.75
C ARG A 2 2.77 17.91 2.09
N ALA A 3 1.67 17.38 2.59
CA ALA A 3 1.07 17.89 3.82
C ALA A 3 2.02 17.66 5.01
N ALA A 4 2.07 18.64 5.93
CA ALA A 4 2.61 18.50 7.28
C ALA A 4 1.85 17.40 8.06
N ASN A 5 2.33 17.05 9.26
CA ASN A 5 1.76 16.05 10.18
C ASN A 5 0.26 15.78 9.91
N TYR A 6 -0.05 14.60 9.37
CA TYR A 6 -1.40 14.25 8.91
C TYR A 6 -2.35 13.87 10.05
N ALA A 7 -1.88 13.90 11.31
CA ALA A 7 -2.68 13.57 12.49
C ALA A 7 -3.95 14.43 12.60
N ASP A 8 -3.93 15.66 12.07
CA ASP A 8 -5.09 16.56 12.07
C ASP A 8 -6.05 16.32 10.88
N ASN A 9 -5.67 15.49 9.90
CA ASN A 9 -6.51 15.14 8.77
C ASN A 9 -7.38 13.92 9.11
N ARG A 10 -8.63 14.18 9.50
CA ARG A 10 -9.60 13.14 9.89
C ARG A 10 -9.77 12.04 8.84
N THR A 11 -9.74 12.37 7.55
CA THR A 11 -9.87 11.39 6.48
C THR A 11 -8.68 10.43 6.45
N VAL A 12 -7.47 10.95 6.60
CA VAL A 12 -6.26 10.11 6.67
C VAL A 12 -6.28 9.25 7.93
N VAL A 13 -6.65 9.82 9.08
CA VAL A 13 -6.78 9.06 10.33
C VAL A 13 -7.77 7.90 10.17
N THR A 14 -8.98 8.15 9.63
CA THR A 14 -9.96 7.10 9.39
C THR A 14 -9.46 6.02 8.42
N LEU A 15 -8.71 6.40 7.38
CA LEU A 15 -8.07 5.44 6.48
C LEU A 15 -7.07 4.55 7.22
N LEU A 16 -6.21 5.13 8.06
CA LEU A 16 -5.19 4.39 8.81
C LEU A 16 -5.81 3.47 9.87
N ASP A 17 -6.88 3.91 10.52
CA ASP A 17 -7.65 3.08 11.45
C ASP A 17 -8.24 1.87 10.73
N TYR A 18 -8.83 2.08 9.54
CA TYR A 18 -9.37 0.99 8.73
C TYR A 18 -8.30 0.02 8.25
N ILE A 19 -7.14 0.52 7.80
CA ILE A 19 -6.00 -0.31 7.41
C ILE A 19 -5.52 -1.17 8.60
N SER A 20 -5.39 -0.57 9.78
CA SER A 20 -4.98 -1.27 10.99
C SER A 20 -5.99 -2.37 11.38
N GLN A 21 -7.28 -2.05 11.34
CA GLN A 21 -8.34 -3.03 11.64
C GLN A 21 -8.32 -4.24 10.71
N ILE A 22 -8.00 -4.08 9.42
CA ILE A 22 -7.84 -5.21 8.50
C ILE A 22 -6.58 -6.01 8.85
N ALA A 23 -5.45 -5.32 9.09
CA ALA A 23 -4.19 -5.99 9.45
C ALA A 23 -4.32 -6.86 10.71
N ASP A 24 -5.13 -6.41 11.67
CA ASP A 24 -5.33 -7.11 12.94
C ASP A 24 -6.24 -8.35 12.85
N GLN A 25 -6.91 -8.58 11.70
CA GLN A 25 -7.77 -9.75 11.50
C GLN A 25 -7.01 -11.05 11.26
N ASP A 26 -5.80 -10.96 10.70
CA ASP A 26 -4.99 -12.13 10.35
C ASP A 26 -3.50 -11.82 10.51
N PRO A 27 -2.75 -12.59 11.34
CA PRO A 27 -1.33 -12.36 11.56
C PRO A 27 -0.45 -12.54 10.31
N LEU A 28 -0.96 -13.19 9.25
CA LEU A 28 -0.26 -13.30 7.97
C LEU A 28 -0.37 -12.03 7.12
N ILE A 29 -1.30 -11.13 7.42
CA ILE A 29 -1.38 -9.83 6.76
C ILE A 29 -0.28 -8.94 7.36
N VAL A 30 0.77 -8.70 6.58
CA VAL A 30 1.86 -7.81 7.00
C VAL A 30 1.35 -6.38 7.09
N THR A 31 0.78 -5.88 6.00
CA THR A 31 0.04 -4.61 6.01
C THR A 31 -0.85 -4.48 4.77
N PRO A 32 -2.12 -4.11 4.91
CA PRO A 32 -2.88 -3.47 3.85
C PRO A 32 -2.31 -2.08 3.58
N TYR A 33 -2.59 -1.54 2.41
CA TYR A 33 -2.16 -0.20 2.03
C TYR A 33 -3.05 0.45 0.98
N PHE A 34 -2.94 1.77 0.93
CA PHE A 34 -3.54 2.62 -0.09
C PHE A 34 -2.48 3.57 -0.66
N SER A 35 -2.55 3.83 -1.96
CA SER A 35 -1.76 4.89 -2.59
C SER A 35 -2.64 5.83 -3.39
N SER A 36 -2.27 7.10 -3.43
CA SER A 36 -3.00 8.16 -4.13
C SER A 36 -2.28 8.54 -5.41
N VAL A 37 -2.97 8.54 -6.56
CA VAL A 37 -2.37 9.07 -7.80
C VAL A 37 -2.32 10.61 -7.81
N VAL A 38 -3.16 11.27 -7.01
CA VAL A 38 -3.24 12.73 -6.94
C VAL A 38 -2.07 13.32 -6.17
N THR A 39 -1.70 12.68 -5.06
CA THR A 39 -0.62 13.17 -4.18
C THR A 39 0.66 12.35 -4.28
N HIS A 40 0.60 11.21 -4.97
CA HIS A 40 1.68 10.21 -5.07
C HIS A 40 2.12 9.61 -3.74
N GLU A 41 1.29 9.76 -2.70
CA GLU A 41 1.53 9.29 -1.35
C GLU A 41 1.11 7.82 -1.20
N TYR A 42 1.75 7.14 -0.24
CA TYR A 42 1.48 5.76 0.15
C TYR A 42 1.21 5.71 1.64
N TYR A 43 0.22 4.92 2.02
CA TYR A 43 -0.28 4.77 3.39
C TYR A 43 -0.42 3.29 3.72
N ASP A 44 0.10 2.90 4.88
CA ASP A 44 -0.04 1.56 5.45
C ASP A 44 -0.39 1.67 6.94
N LYS A 45 -0.36 0.56 7.69
CA LYS A 45 -0.71 0.57 9.12
C LYS A 45 0.23 1.41 10.00
N PHE A 46 1.43 1.72 9.52
CA PHE A 46 2.39 2.58 10.21
C PHE A 46 2.20 4.05 9.87
N GLY A 47 1.30 4.36 8.94
CA GLY A 47 0.96 5.71 8.56
C GLY A 47 1.34 6.04 7.12
N ARG A 48 1.61 7.32 6.88
CA ARG A 48 2.13 7.77 5.59
C ARG A 48 3.61 7.40 5.48
N TYR A 49 3.98 6.73 4.40
CA TYR A 49 5.38 6.49 4.09
C TYR A 49 6.04 7.79 3.58
N ILE A 50 7.01 8.31 4.35
CA ILE A 50 7.68 9.59 4.08
C ILE A 50 9.19 9.46 3.82
N GLU A 51 9.75 8.27 3.99
CA GLU A 51 11.18 8.05 3.82
C GLU A 51 11.60 8.18 2.34
N ASN A 52 12.84 8.63 2.13
CA ASN A 52 13.52 8.64 0.83
C ASN A 52 12.74 9.31 -0.31
N ASP A 53 11.98 10.36 -0.01
CA ASP A 53 11.15 11.07 -0.97
C ASP A 53 10.19 10.17 -1.76
N TYR A 54 9.66 9.13 -1.11
CA TYR A 54 8.81 8.14 -1.75
C TYR A 54 7.71 8.77 -2.63
N ASN A 55 7.61 8.24 -3.85
CA ASN A 55 6.59 8.56 -4.83
C ASN A 55 6.09 7.25 -5.44
N VAL A 56 4.81 6.94 -5.22
CA VAL A 56 4.26 5.66 -5.67
C VAL A 56 4.27 5.50 -7.19
N SER A 57 4.13 6.60 -7.93
CA SER A 57 4.09 6.55 -9.41
C SER A 57 5.45 6.36 -10.06
N GLN A 58 6.53 6.46 -9.29
CA GLN A 58 7.91 6.22 -9.74
C GLN A 58 8.38 4.80 -9.41
N ARG A 59 7.54 3.97 -8.79
CA ARG A 59 7.91 2.60 -8.45
C ARG A 59 8.02 1.74 -9.71
N PRO A 60 8.98 0.79 -9.78
CA PRO A 60 9.18 -0.05 -10.97
C PRO A 60 7.91 -0.80 -11.41
N TRP A 61 7.09 -1.21 -10.44
CA TRP A 61 5.84 -1.93 -10.64
C TRP A 61 4.66 -1.06 -11.09
N TRP A 62 4.76 0.27 -11.01
CA TRP A 62 3.61 1.17 -11.19
C TRP A 62 2.96 1.00 -12.58
N ASN A 63 3.75 1.00 -13.64
CA ASN A 63 3.23 0.86 -15.00
C ASN A 63 2.63 -0.51 -15.27
N ASP A 64 3.10 -1.55 -14.59
CA ASP A 64 2.55 -2.90 -14.75
C ASP A 64 1.24 -3.04 -13.99
N LEU A 65 1.14 -2.47 -12.78
CA LEU A 65 -0.12 -2.34 -12.06
C LEU A 65 -1.24 -1.75 -12.92
N LEU A 66 -0.96 -0.69 -13.68
CA LEU A 66 -1.98 0.00 -14.49
C LEU A 66 -2.50 -0.81 -15.69
N LYS A 67 -1.84 -1.93 -16.03
CA LYS A 67 -2.23 -2.78 -17.17
C LYS A 67 -3.14 -3.94 -16.76
N GLN A 68 -3.37 -4.15 -15.47
CA GLN A 68 -4.02 -5.37 -14.94
C GLN A 68 -5.03 -5.02 -13.85
N ASN A 69 -6.04 -5.85 -13.69
CA ASN A 69 -7.04 -5.68 -12.62
C ASN A 69 -6.48 -6.07 -11.24
N LEU A 70 -5.46 -6.94 -11.20
CA LEU A 70 -4.75 -7.38 -10.02
C LEU A 70 -3.31 -7.67 -10.42
N TYR A 71 -2.38 -6.98 -9.77
CA TYR A 71 -0.95 -7.15 -9.92
C TYR A 71 -0.39 -7.84 -8.68
N ILE A 72 0.29 -8.96 -8.88
CA ILE A 72 0.92 -9.74 -7.82
C ILE A 72 2.42 -9.74 -8.10
N GLU A 73 3.21 -9.27 -7.15
CA GLU A 73 4.67 -9.34 -7.25
C GLU A 73 5.19 -10.74 -6.94
N ASP A 74 6.32 -11.08 -7.54
CA ASP A 74 7.12 -12.20 -7.10
C ASP A 74 7.43 -12.05 -5.60
N PRO A 75 7.42 -13.15 -4.81
CA PRO A 75 7.75 -13.09 -3.40
C PRO A 75 9.13 -12.48 -3.14
N GLN A 76 9.20 -11.55 -2.18
CA GLN A 76 10.44 -10.88 -1.78
C GLN A 76 10.64 -10.97 -0.27
N ARG A 77 11.90 -10.89 0.17
CA ARG A 77 12.19 -10.76 1.60
C ARG A 77 12.07 -9.31 2.03
N ASP A 78 11.32 -9.05 3.09
CA ASP A 78 11.28 -7.73 3.72
C ASP A 78 12.57 -7.42 4.48
N LEU A 79 12.69 -6.22 5.06
CA LEU A 79 13.85 -5.81 5.83
C LEU A 79 14.11 -6.67 7.09
N SER A 80 13.10 -7.40 7.56
CA SER A 80 13.23 -8.38 8.66
C SER A 80 13.63 -9.77 8.18
N GLY A 81 13.76 -9.98 6.87
CA GLY A 81 14.09 -11.25 6.23
C GLY A 81 12.90 -12.18 6.01
N ARG A 82 11.67 -11.78 6.36
CA ARG A 82 10.46 -12.57 6.14
C ARG A 82 10.08 -12.56 4.67
N LEU A 83 9.73 -13.73 4.13
CA LEU A 83 9.22 -13.82 2.77
C LEU A 83 7.79 -13.30 2.74
N ALA A 84 7.49 -12.36 1.86
CA ALA A 84 6.17 -11.82 1.67
C ALA A 84 5.89 -11.64 0.17
N LEU A 85 4.61 -11.70 -0.20
CA LEU A 85 4.15 -11.33 -1.52
C LEU A 85 3.27 -10.09 -1.43
N ALA A 86 3.32 -9.24 -2.44
CA ALA A 86 2.53 -8.03 -2.48
C ALA A 86 1.48 -8.11 -3.58
N MET A 87 0.23 -7.84 -3.23
CA MET A 87 -0.92 -7.85 -4.15
C MET A 87 -1.53 -6.46 -4.24
N ARG A 88 -1.76 -5.96 -5.45
CA ARG A 88 -2.19 -4.58 -5.69
C ARG A 88 -3.26 -4.51 -6.77
N GLN A 89 -4.25 -3.65 -6.58
CA GLN A 89 -5.25 -3.34 -7.59
C GLN A 89 -5.30 -1.82 -7.82
N PRO A 90 -5.40 -1.38 -9.09
CA PRO A 90 -5.69 0.01 -9.37
C PRO A 90 -7.13 0.32 -8.96
N LEU A 91 -7.34 1.49 -8.36
CA LEU A 91 -8.66 1.96 -7.93
C LEU A 91 -9.15 3.04 -8.89
N TYR A 92 -10.37 2.86 -9.40
CA TYR A 92 -11.01 3.80 -10.31
C TYR A 92 -12.31 4.35 -9.72
N ARG A 93 -12.58 5.63 -9.98
CA ARG A 93 -13.86 6.29 -9.73
C ARG A 93 -14.29 6.98 -11.01
N ASN A 94 -15.45 6.62 -11.56
CA ASN A 94 -15.96 7.15 -12.83
C ASN A 94 -14.93 7.06 -13.98
N ASN A 95 -14.28 5.90 -14.11
CA ASN A 95 -13.22 5.65 -15.10
C ASN A 95 -11.93 6.48 -14.93
N THR A 96 -11.81 7.25 -13.84
CA THR A 96 -10.61 8.00 -13.47
C THR A 96 -9.83 7.21 -12.42
N LEU A 97 -8.54 6.98 -12.67
CA LEU A 97 -7.63 6.40 -11.69
C LEU A 97 -7.55 7.33 -10.47
N ILE A 98 -7.82 6.81 -9.29
CA ILE A 98 -7.70 7.56 -8.02
C ILE A 98 -6.52 7.10 -7.17
N GLY A 99 -5.98 5.91 -7.46
CA GLY A 99 -4.94 5.32 -6.64
C GLY A 99 -4.78 3.83 -6.83
N SER A 100 -4.23 3.19 -5.82
CA SER A 100 -4.22 1.72 -5.71
C SER A 100 -4.48 1.30 -4.27
N ALA A 101 -4.98 0.08 -4.09
CA ALA A 101 -5.04 -0.57 -2.80
C ALA A 101 -4.45 -1.97 -2.92
N GLY A 102 -3.98 -2.50 -1.81
CA GLY A 102 -3.35 -3.80 -1.78
C GLY A 102 -3.02 -4.27 -0.38
N MET A 103 -2.32 -5.39 -0.31
CA MET A 103 -1.77 -5.90 0.93
C MET A 103 -0.52 -6.72 0.67
N ASP A 104 0.36 -6.74 1.68
CA ASP A 104 1.48 -7.65 1.75
C ASP A 104 1.09 -8.84 2.64
N ILE A 105 1.30 -10.06 2.15
CA ILE A 105 0.99 -11.31 2.85
C ILE A 105 2.28 -12.06 3.12
N GLN A 106 2.51 -12.40 4.38
CA GLN A 106 3.65 -13.20 4.81
C GLN A 106 3.48 -14.64 4.33
N MET A 107 4.54 -15.20 3.76
CA MET A 107 4.61 -16.59 3.31
C MET A 107 5.37 -17.41 4.36
N THR A 108 4.71 -18.41 4.95
CA THR A 108 5.23 -19.18 6.09
C THR A 108 5.62 -20.62 5.77
N GLU A 109 5.08 -21.23 4.71
CA GLU A 109 5.23 -22.67 4.43
C GLU A 109 6.21 -23.03 3.29
N PHE A 110 7.00 -22.08 2.79
CA PHE A 110 7.95 -22.29 1.67
C PHE A 110 9.41 -22.46 2.13
N THR A 111 9.63 -23.06 3.30
CA THR A 111 10.96 -23.35 3.85
C THR A 111 11.47 -24.72 3.45
#